data_AF-A0A7X6XMT8-F1
#
_entry.id   AF-A0A7X6XMT8-F1
#
_cell.length_a   1.000
_cell.length_b   1.000
_cell.length_c   1.000
_cell.angle_alpha   90.00
_cell.angle_beta   90.00
_cell.angle_gamma   90.00
#
_symmetry.space_group_name_H-M   'P 1'
#
loop_
_entity.id
_entity.type
_entity.pdbx_description
1 polymer ?
#
loop_
_entity_poly.entity_id
_entity_poly.type
_entity_poly.pdbx_seq_one_letter_code
_entity_poly.pdbx_strand_id
1 'polypeptide(L)'
;MEILSLFAAGEPLNYRSVLESNPSLLRAGCRHFGSWRQAVEFAGLSYDAVRRYRTWTRARILARIQELHRQGVDLSWRNISTQVDPKLAAAATKPNRFGSWRRAIQEAGLDYNEIRRYQEWSKERVIHELTTLAAKGELLNSKDAQAAHIELFAAAIRRFASWDEALKAAGLNTEEIRLRPPFRQPRKRSPRKPKPPLPLPPPAGQGPDPTALRP
;
A
#
# COMPACT_ATOMS: atom_id res chain seq x y z
N MET A 1 11.09 40.89 -35.04
CA MET A 1 12.41 40.47 -35.54
C MET A 1 13.46 40.37 -34.43
N GLU A 2 13.50 41.30 -33.48
CA GLU A 2 14.52 41.32 -32.42
C GLU A 2 14.47 40.11 -31.44
N ILE A 3 13.28 39.62 -31.08
CA ILE A 3 13.12 38.39 -30.27
C ILE A 3 13.76 37.17 -30.95
N LEU A 4 13.55 37.01 -32.26
CA LEU A 4 14.13 35.91 -33.03
C LEU A 4 15.65 36.05 -33.19
N SER A 5 16.14 37.28 -33.33
CA SER A 5 17.58 37.57 -33.38
C SER A 5 18.29 37.17 -32.09
N LEU A 6 17.71 37.53 -30.93
CA LEU A 6 18.24 37.14 -29.62
C LEU A 6 18.17 35.61 -29.42
N PHE A 7 17.10 34.97 -29.88
CA PHE A 7 17.00 33.51 -29.84
C PHE A 7 18.10 32.83 -30.69
N ALA A 8 18.33 33.32 -31.91
CA ALA A 8 19.38 32.80 -32.80
C ALA A 8 20.80 33.03 -32.25
N ALA A 9 21.01 34.13 -31.52
CA ALA A 9 22.26 34.42 -30.82
C ALA A 9 22.47 33.55 -29.55
N GLY A 10 21.50 32.73 -29.15
CA GLY A 10 21.56 31.92 -27.94
C GLY A 10 21.34 32.72 -26.65
N GLU A 11 20.87 33.97 -26.75
CA GLU A 11 20.64 34.83 -25.60
C GLU A 11 19.44 34.34 -24.77
N PRO A 12 19.49 34.39 -23.43
CA PRO A 12 18.41 33.89 -22.60
C PRO A 12 17.17 34.80 -22.71
N LEU A 13 16.09 34.29 -23.31
CA LEU A 13 14.82 35.03 -23.47
C LEU A 13 13.87 34.94 -22.27
N ASN A 14 14.34 34.43 -21.12
CA ASN A 14 13.53 34.46 -19.90
C ASN A 14 13.34 35.90 -19.42
N TYR A 15 12.16 36.20 -18.88
CA TYR A 15 11.77 37.55 -18.46
C TYR A 15 12.86 38.31 -17.69
N ARG A 16 13.50 37.67 -16.72
CA ARG A 16 14.50 38.31 -15.86
C ARG A 16 15.77 38.67 -16.62
N SER A 17 16.24 37.78 -17.49
CA SER A 17 17.41 38.03 -18.34
C SER A 17 17.16 39.20 -19.29
N VAL A 18 16.01 39.25 -19.95
CA VAL A 18 15.66 40.35 -20.87
C VAL A 18 15.42 41.66 -20.11
N LEU A 19 14.89 41.60 -18.88
CA LEU A 19 14.77 42.78 -18.01
C LEU A 19 16.14 43.38 -17.67
N GLU A 20 17.13 42.52 -17.41
CA GLU A 20 18.50 42.91 -17.05
C GLU A 20 19.31 43.37 -18.28
N SER A 21 19.19 42.69 -19.43
CA SER A 21 19.98 42.99 -20.64
C SER A 21 19.34 44.00 -21.59
N ASN A 22 18.02 43.98 -21.77
CA ASN A 22 17.31 44.80 -22.75
C ASN A 22 15.89 45.19 -22.27
N PRO A 23 15.79 46.09 -21.27
CA PRO A 23 14.52 46.48 -20.67
C PRO A 23 13.58 47.24 -21.63
N SER A 24 14.12 47.93 -22.65
CA SER A 24 13.32 48.61 -23.68
C SER A 24 12.58 47.61 -24.55
N LEU A 25 13.26 46.54 -24.99
CA LEU A 25 12.64 45.45 -25.75
C LEU A 25 11.53 44.77 -24.94
N LEU A 26 11.76 44.50 -23.65
CA LEU A 26 10.75 43.92 -22.77
C LEU A 26 9.51 44.81 -22.65
N ARG A 27 9.70 46.12 -22.45
CA ARG A 27 8.59 47.09 -22.37
C ARG A 27 7.82 47.19 -23.68
N ALA A 28 8.52 47.19 -24.82
CA ALA A 28 7.88 47.19 -26.14
C ALA A 28 7.05 45.91 -26.35
N GLY A 29 7.61 44.74 -26.04
CA GLY A 29 6.90 43.46 -26.10
C GLY A 29 5.64 43.45 -25.24
N CYS A 30 5.73 43.89 -23.98
CA CYS A 30 4.57 44.00 -23.10
C CYS A 30 3.54 45.03 -23.60
N ARG A 31 3.96 46.16 -24.17
CA ARG A 31 3.05 47.18 -24.70
C ARG A 31 2.25 46.68 -25.91
N HIS A 32 2.89 45.97 -26.83
CA HIS A 32 2.25 45.54 -28.09
C HIS A 32 1.49 44.23 -27.97
N PHE A 33 1.94 43.31 -27.10
CA PHE A 33 1.37 41.97 -26.99
C PHE A 33 0.72 41.68 -25.63
N GLY A 34 0.68 42.66 -24.72
CA GLY A 34 0.14 42.54 -23.37
C GLY A 34 1.13 41.96 -22.36
N SER A 35 1.91 40.94 -22.75
CA SER A 35 2.93 40.35 -21.89
C SER A 35 4.15 39.86 -22.67
N TRP A 36 5.29 39.74 -21.98
CA TRP A 36 6.51 39.17 -22.58
C TRP A 36 6.30 37.72 -23.06
N ARG A 37 5.50 36.92 -22.33
CA ARG A 37 5.10 35.57 -22.77
C ARG A 37 4.45 35.61 -24.14
N GLN A 38 3.43 36.46 -24.30
CA GLN A 38 2.68 36.58 -25.54
C GLN A 38 3.56 37.13 -26.68
N ALA A 39 4.49 38.04 -26.39
CA ALA A 39 5.44 38.53 -27.39
C ALA A 39 6.35 37.40 -27.91
N VAL A 40 6.83 36.52 -27.02
CA VAL A 40 7.66 35.36 -27.39
C VAL A 40 6.85 34.31 -28.15
N GLU A 41 5.63 34.00 -27.69
CA GLU A 41 4.71 33.07 -28.36
C GLU A 41 4.29 33.58 -29.75
N PHE A 42 4.05 34.89 -29.89
CA PHE A 42 3.77 35.53 -31.18
C PHE A 42 4.96 35.44 -32.14
N ALA A 43 6.19 35.47 -31.62
CA ALA A 43 7.39 35.23 -32.41
C ALA A 43 7.55 33.75 -32.86
N GLY A 44 6.59 32.87 -32.54
CA GLY A 44 6.63 31.45 -32.88
C GLY A 44 7.48 30.60 -31.94
N LEU A 45 7.93 31.15 -30.81
CA LEU A 45 8.74 30.44 -29.83
C LEU A 45 7.86 29.98 -28.66
N SER A 46 8.08 28.76 -28.18
CA SER A 46 7.43 28.31 -26.94
C SER A 46 8.04 29.06 -25.75
N TYR A 47 7.25 29.90 -25.07
CA TYR A 47 7.74 30.61 -23.87
C TYR A 47 8.16 29.64 -22.76
N ASP A 48 7.55 28.46 -22.70
CA ASP A 48 7.94 27.39 -21.79
C ASP A 48 9.33 26.81 -22.07
N ALA A 49 9.81 26.91 -23.32
CA ALA A 49 11.15 26.50 -23.69
C ALA A 49 12.19 27.51 -23.18
N VAL A 50 11.89 28.81 -23.21
CA VAL A 50 12.84 29.88 -22.88
C VAL A 50 12.79 30.36 -21.43
N ARG A 51 11.74 30.04 -20.66
CA ARG A 51 11.66 30.46 -19.25
C ARG A 51 12.64 29.68 -18.37
N ARG A 52 13.26 30.40 -17.42
CA ARG A 52 14.25 29.85 -16.48
C ARG A 52 13.65 28.82 -15.52
N TYR A 53 12.44 29.05 -15.04
CA TYR A 53 11.74 28.14 -14.12
C TYR A 53 10.53 27.53 -14.79
N ARG A 54 10.58 26.22 -15.05
CA ARG A 54 9.46 25.44 -15.56
C ARG A 54 8.54 25.03 -14.40
N THR A 55 7.35 25.62 -14.34
CA THR A 55 6.26 25.23 -13.43
C THR A 55 5.55 23.98 -13.94
N TRP A 56 5.25 23.09 -13.01
CA TRP A 56 4.42 21.92 -13.26
C TRP A 56 2.94 22.29 -13.28
N THR A 57 2.39 22.44 -14.47
CA THR A 57 0.94 22.50 -14.74
C THR A 57 0.35 21.09 -14.81
N ARG A 58 -0.97 20.93 -14.64
CA ARG A 58 -1.67 19.64 -14.78
C ARG A 58 -1.34 18.95 -16.12
N ALA A 59 -1.52 19.65 -17.25
CA ALA A 59 -1.22 19.13 -18.59
C ALA A 59 0.23 18.63 -18.74
N ARG A 60 1.20 19.44 -18.28
CA ARG A 60 2.62 19.07 -18.30
C ARG A 60 2.95 17.85 -17.44
N ILE A 61 2.29 17.68 -16.30
CA ILE A 61 2.45 16.48 -15.46
C ILE A 61 1.94 15.26 -16.21
N LEU A 62 0.75 15.32 -16.83
CA LEU A 62 0.21 14.22 -17.64
C LEU A 62 1.11 13.86 -18.80
N ALA A 63 1.55 14.86 -19.57
CA ALA A 63 2.45 14.65 -20.70
C ALA A 63 3.77 14.01 -20.25
N ARG A 64 4.31 14.39 -19.09
CA ARG A 64 5.53 13.78 -18.55
C ARG A 64 5.30 12.34 -18.09
N ILE A 65 4.17 12.05 -17.45
CA ILE A 65 3.80 10.68 -17.03
C ILE A 65 3.68 9.76 -18.25
N GLN A 66 2.96 10.21 -19.29
CA GLN A 66 2.80 9.45 -20.53
C GLN A 66 4.12 9.25 -21.26
N GLU A 67 4.99 10.26 -21.27
CA GLU A 67 6.33 10.14 -21.82
C GLU A 67 7.16 9.08 -21.11
N LEU A 68 7.19 9.12 -19.77
CA LEU A 68 7.89 8.12 -18.96
C LEU A 68 7.31 6.71 -19.17
N HIS A 69 5.99 6.59 -19.32
CA HIS A 69 5.33 5.32 -19.64
C HIS A 69 5.79 4.77 -21.00
N ARG A 70 5.80 5.61 -22.04
CA ARG A 70 6.28 5.21 -23.38
C ARG A 70 7.75 4.80 -23.39
N GLN A 71 8.55 5.40 -22.51
CA GLN A 71 9.96 5.05 -22.32
C GLN A 71 10.15 3.75 -21.53
N GLY A 72 9.07 3.10 -21.07
CA GLY A 72 9.14 1.87 -20.27
C GLY A 72 9.70 2.10 -18.86
N VAL A 73 9.69 3.35 -18.37
CA VAL A 73 10.19 3.67 -17.04
C VAL A 73 9.20 3.15 -16.00
N ASP A 74 9.72 2.54 -14.94
CA ASP A 74 8.89 2.14 -13.80
C ASP A 74 8.24 3.37 -13.14
N LEU A 75 6.92 3.51 -13.33
CA LEU A 75 6.10 4.60 -12.78
C LEU A 75 5.69 4.38 -11.31
N SER A 76 6.23 3.36 -10.64
CA SER A 76 5.97 3.14 -9.23
C SER A 76 6.33 4.38 -8.41
N TRP A 77 5.50 4.67 -7.41
CA TRP A 77 5.65 5.87 -6.58
C TRP A 77 7.07 5.98 -6.02
N ARG A 78 7.64 4.88 -5.50
CA ARG A 78 9.00 4.86 -4.95
C ARG A 78 10.01 5.25 -6.02
N ASN A 79 9.96 4.67 -7.21
CA ASN A 79 10.93 4.95 -8.26
C ASN A 79 10.87 6.41 -8.75
N ILE A 80 9.66 6.95 -8.99
CA ILE A 80 9.51 8.33 -9.45
C ILE A 80 9.87 9.35 -8.37
N SER A 81 9.46 9.11 -7.12
CA SER A 81 9.69 10.06 -6.02
C SER A 81 11.14 10.13 -5.56
N THR A 82 11.97 9.10 -5.80
CA THR A 82 13.36 9.08 -5.32
C THR A 82 14.41 9.08 -6.42
N GLN A 83 14.18 8.42 -7.56
CA GLN A 83 15.23 8.20 -8.57
C GLN A 83 15.01 8.98 -9.85
N VAL A 84 13.80 8.91 -10.42
CA VAL A 84 13.58 9.40 -11.79
C VAL A 84 13.27 10.89 -11.84
N ASP A 85 12.22 11.33 -11.14
CA ASP A 85 11.80 12.74 -11.17
C ASP A 85 11.05 13.13 -9.88
N PRO A 86 11.80 13.40 -8.79
CA PRO A 86 11.21 13.80 -7.51
C PRO A 86 10.36 15.07 -7.62
N LYS A 87 10.71 15.98 -8.54
CA LYS A 87 9.97 17.24 -8.75
C LYS A 87 8.62 16.99 -9.40
N LEU A 88 8.54 16.05 -10.35
CA LEU A 88 7.28 15.58 -10.93
C LEU A 88 6.39 14.95 -9.85
N ALA A 89 6.94 14.02 -9.05
CA ALA A 89 6.19 13.36 -7.96
C ALA A 89 5.60 14.38 -6.98
N ALA A 90 6.43 15.30 -6.48
CA ALA A 90 6.01 16.34 -5.55
C ALA A 90 5.02 17.34 -6.16
N ALA A 91 5.08 17.56 -7.47
CA ALA A 91 4.10 18.39 -8.16
C ALA A 91 2.75 17.68 -8.30
N ALA A 92 2.75 16.41 -8.70
CA ALA A 92 1.54 15.62 -8.91
C ALA A 92 0.71 15.47 -7.62
N THR A 93 1.36 15.33 -6.46
CA THR A 93 0.68 15.16 -5.17
C THR A 93 0.08 16.43 -4.58
N LYS A 94 0.30 17.61 -5.18
CA LYS A 94 -0.26 18.85 -4.61
C LYS A 94 -1.79 18.85 -4.74
N PRO A 95 -2.53 19.34 -3.70
CA PRO A 95 -4.00 19.39 -3.73
C PRO A 95 -4.58 20.19 -4.91
N ASN A 96 -3.91 21.28 -5.29
CA ASN A 96 -4.32 22.13 -6.42
C ASN A 96 -3.99 21.55 -7.80
N ARG A 97 -3.52 20.30 -7.87
CA ARG A 97 -3.23 19.55 -9.08
C ARG A 97 -4.06 18.27 -9.09
N PHE A 98 -3.49 17.15 -8.69
CA PHE A 98 -4.20 15.86 -8.64
C PHE A 98 -4.46 15.39 -7.21
N GLY A 99 -3.73 15.94 -6.23
CA GLY A 99 -3.79 15.54 -4.82
C GLY A 99 -3.15 14.20 -4.49
N SER A 100 -2.94 13.31 -5.47
CA SER A 100 -2.22 12.05 -5.28
C SER A 100 -1.58 11.56 -6.58
N TRP A 101 -0.53 10.74 -6.45
CA TRP A 101 0.10 10.10 -7.60
C TRP A 101 -0.86 9.15 -8.32
N ARG A 102 -1.67 8.39 -7.57
CA ARG A 102 -2.69 7.51 -8.11
C ARG A 102 -3.64 8.25 -9.07
N ARG A 103 -4.16 9.40 -8.65
CA ARG A 103 -5.05 10.22 -9.50
C ARG A 103 -4.32 10.73 -10.74
N ALA A 104 -3.07 11.17 -10.60
CA ALA A 104 -2.29 11.64 -11.75
C ALA A 104 -2.05 10.53 -12.79
N ILE A 105 -1.78 9.29 -12.35
CA ILE A 105 -1.65 8.12 -13.23
C ILE A 105 -2.97 7.80 -13.93
N GLN A 106 -4.08 7.76 -13.18
CA GLN A 106 -5.40 7.48 -13.74
C GLN A 106 -5.84 8.53 -14.76
N GLU A 107 -5.61 9.81 -14.47
CA GLU A 107 -5.90 10.90 -15.41
C GLU A 107 -4.94 10.94 -16.60
N ALA A 108 -3.76 10.32 -16.50
CA ALA A 108 -2.87 10.11 -17.64
C ALA A 108 -3.37 8.99 -18.57
N GLY A 109 -4.47 8.32 -18.22
CA GLY A 109 -5.06 7.22 -18.98
C GLY A 109 -4.40 5.87 -18.72
N LEU A 110 -3.70 5.72 -17.59
CA LEU A 110 -2.97 4.50 -17.23
C LEU A 110 -3.65 3.79 -16.07
N ASP A 111 -3.62 2.45 -16.05
CA ASP A 111 -4.09 1.69 -14.91
C ASP A 111 -3.05 1.72 -13.78
N TYR A 112 -3.43 2.33 -12.65
CA TYR A 112 -2.59 2.39 -11.47
C TYR A 112 -2.31 1.00 -10.85
N ASN A 113 -3.19 0.02 -11.05
CA ASN A 113 -2.99 -1.33 -10.52
C ASN A 113 -1.84 -2.07 -11.20
N GLU A 114 -1.59 -1.80 -12.47
CA GLU A 114 -0.46 -2.33 -13.23
C GLU A 114 0.87 -1.66 -12.83
N ILE A 115 0.80 -0.39 -12.42
CA ILE A 115 1.98 0.42 -12.06
C ILE A 115 2.40 0.24 -10.60
N ARG A 116 1.46 -0.07 -9.70
CA ARG A 116 1.76 -0.16 -8.27
C ARG A 116 2.43 -1.49 -7.91
N ARG A 117 3.68 -1.40 -7.44
CA ARG A 117 4.44 -2.56 -6.91
C ARG A 117 3.79 -3.26 -5.70
N TYR A 118 3.28 -2.50 -4.74
CA TYR A 118 2.66 -3.06 -3.53
C TYR A 118 1.17 -3.03 -3.66
N GLN A 119 0.57 -4.18 -3.92
CA GLN A 119 -0.85 -4.31 -4.17
C GLN A 119 -1.57 -4.56 -2.83
N GLU A 120 -2.53 -3.70 -2.46
CA GLU A 120 -3.28 -3.78 -1.21
C GLU A 120 -4.12 -5.04 -1.18
N TRP A 121 -4.12 -5.69 -0.02
CA TRP A 121 -4.97 -6.83 0.24
C TRP A 121 -6.35 -6.36 0.69
N SER A 122 -7.33 -6.33 -0.22
CA SER A 122 -8.75 -6.19 0.13
C SER A 122 -9.34 -7.56 0.49
N LYS A 123 -10.53 -7.59 1.09
CA LYS A 123 -11.23 -8.85 1.40
C LYS A 123 -11.53 -9.63 0.11
N GLU A 124 -11.98 -8.91 -0.91
CA GLU A 124 -12.34 -9.45 -2.23
C GLU A 124 -11.11 -10.03 -2.91
N ARG A 125 -9.96 -9.36 -2.83
CA ARG A 125 -8.71 -9.85 -3.40
C ARG A 125 -8.19 -11.09 -2.69
N VAL A 126 -8.27 -11.13 -1.35
CA VAL A 126 -7.92 -12.34 -0.60
C VAL A 126 -8.81 -13.51 -1.05
N ILE A 127 -10.12 -13.30 -1.18
CA ILE A 127 -11.05 -14.32 -1.68
C ILE A 127 -10.68 -14.76 -3.12
N HIS A 128 -10.38 -13.81 -4.00
CA HIS A 128 -10.00 -14.09 -5.39
C HIS A 128 -8.71 -14.91 -5.49
N GLU A 129 -7.69 -14.58 -4.71
CA GLU A 129 -6.43 -15.35 -4.68
C GLU A 129 -6.65 -16.75 -4.10
N LEU A 130 -7.42 -16.88 -3.01
CA LEU A 130 -7.75 -18.19 -2.41
C LEU A 130 -8.50 -19.10 -3.39
N THR A 131 -9.51 -18.57 -4.08
CA THR A 131 -10.26 -19.32 -5.10
C THR A 131 -9.39 -19.71 -6.29
N THR A 132 -8.49 -18.81 -6.72
CA THR A 132 -7.53 -19.08 -7.81
C THR A 132 -6.54 -20.18 -7.43
N LEU A 133 -5.98 -20.15 -6.22
CA LEU A 133 -5.07 -21.17 -5.73
C LEU A 133 -5.78 -22.53 -5.55
N ALA A 134 -7.02 -22.52 -5.07
CA ALA A 134 -7.84 -23.73 -4.98
C ALA A 134 -8.09 -24.34 -6.37
N ALA A 135 -8.42 -23.51 -7.37
CA ALA A 135 -8.62 -23.97 -8.74
C ALA A 135 -7.33 -24.55 -9.38
N LYS A 136 -6.15 -24.07 -8.96
CA LYS A 136 -4.85 -24.62 -9.36
C LYS A 136 -4.50 -25.92 -8.62
N GLY A 137 -5.30 -26.34 -7.64
CA GLY A 137 -5.05 -27.53 -6.83
C GLY A 137 -3.93 -27.38 -5.82
N GLU A 138 -3.56 -26.14 -5.45
CA GLU A 138 -2.53 -25.93 -4.42
C GLU A 138 -3.03 -26.29 -3.02
N LEU A 139 -2.10 -26.74 -2.17
CA LEU A 139 -2.40 -27.08 -0.78
C LEU A 139 -2.66 -25.82 0.04
N LEU A 140 -3.93 -25.55 0.31
CA LEU A 140 -4.38 -24.38 1.08
C LEU A 140 -4.44 -24.60 2.59
N ASN A 141 -3.81 -25.66 3.11
CA ASN A 141 -3.71 -25.82 4.55
C ASN A 141 -2.84 -24.71 5.15
N SER A 142 -3.11 -24.35 6.41
CA SER A 142 -2.47 -23.21 7.08
C SER A 142 -0.95 -23.22 7.02
N LYS A 143 -0.32 -24.41 7.14
CA LYS A 143 1.15 -24.53 7.15
C LYS A 143 1.76 -24.31 5.76
N ASP A 144 1.17 -24.93 4.74
CA ASP A 144 1.66 -24.83 3.37
C ASP A 144 1.39 -23.44 2.77
N ALA A 145 0.21 -22.86 3.06
CA ALA A 145 -0.10 -21.49 2.68
C ALA A 145 0.82 -20.47 3.36
N GLN A 146 1.18 -20.68 4.63
CA GLN A 146 2.15 -19.82 5.32
C GLN A 146 3.56 -19.92 4.72
N ALA A 147 3.96 -21.11 4.25
CA ALA A 147 5.27 -21.34 3.65
C ALA A 147 5.37 -20.81 2.22
N ALA A 148 4.36 -21.05 1.39
CA ALA A 148 4.35 -20.69 -0.03
C ALA A 148 3.85 -19.26 -0.28
N HIS A 149 2.89 -18.79 0.52
CA HIS A 149 2.12 -17.56 0.26
C HIS A 149 2.00 -16.66 1.50
N ILE A 150 3.14 -16.34 2.13
CA ILE A 150 3.18 -15.61 3.40
C ILE A 150 2.42 -14.28 3.41
N GLU A 151 2.45 -13.53 2.30
CA GLU A 151 1.75 -12.25 2.14
C GLU A 151 0.22 -12.44 2.12
N LEU A 152 -0.26 -13.46 1.40
CA LEU A 152 -1.68 -13.82 1.36
C LEU A 152 -2.14 -14.34 2.74
N PHE A 153 -1.32 -15.14 3.40
CA PHE A 153 -1.60 -15.65 4.75
C PHE A 153 -1.75 -14.53 5.77
N ALA A 154 -0.78 -13.62 5.81
CA ALA A 154 -0.83 -12.45 6.70
C ALA A 154 -2.03 -11.54 6.39
N ALA A 155 -2.34 -11.36 5.10
CA ALA A 155 -3.48 -10.60 4.64
C ALA A 155 -4.82 -11.22 5.06
N ALA A 156 -4.98 -12.52 4.86
CA ALA A 156 -6.18 -13.27 5.24
C ALA A 156 -6.45 -13.16 6.75
N ILE A 157 -5.44 -13.36 7.59
CA ILE A 157 -5.57 -13.20 9.04
C ILE A 157 -5.98 -11.76 9.41
N ARG A 158 -5.32 -10.76 8.82
CA ARG A 158 -5.64 -9.35 9.09
C ARG A 158 -7.06 -8.95 8.67
N ARG A 159 -7.61 -9.56 7.62
CA ARG A 159 -8.91 -9.18 7.04
C ARG A 159 -10.09 -10.01 7.53
N PHE A 160 -9.86 -11.27 7.89
CA PHE A 160 -10.90 -12.24 8.27
C PHE A 160 -10.69 -12.83 9.67
N ALA A 161 -9.74 -12.31 10.46
CA ALA A 161 -9.35 -12.77 11.80
C ALA A 161 -8.68 -14.16 11.86
N SER A 162 -8.98 -15.07 10.93
CA SER A 162 -8.29 -16.35 10.80
C SER A 162 -8.22 -16.83 9.34
N TRP A 163 -7.30 -17.76 9.08
CA TRP A 163 -7.18 -18.41 7.77
C TRP A 163 -8.44 -19.20 7.41
N ASP A 164 -9.02 -19.91 8.38
CA ASP A 164 -10.23 -20.72 8.16
C ASP A 164 -11.45 -19.85 7.81
N GLU A 165 -11.60 -18.70 8.46
CA GLU A 165 -12.68 -17.76 8.10
C GLU A 165 -12.49 -17.13 6.72
N ALA A 166 -11.24 -16.91 6.29
CA ALA A 166 -10.95 -16.48 4.93
C ALA A 166 -11.30 -17.55 3.89
N LEU A 167 -10.96 -18.82 4.17
CA LEU A 167 -11.33 -19.97 3.32
C LEU A 167 -12.84 -20.13 3.22
N LYS A 168 -13.57 -20.03 4.34
CA LYS A 168 -15.04 -20.07 4.35
C LYS A 168 -15.64 -18.92 3.54
N ALA A 169 -15.10 -17.71 3.68
CA ALA A 169 -15.55 -16.55 2.90
C ALA A 169 -15.27 -16.72 1.39
N ALA A 170 -14.25 -17.51 1.03
CA ALA A 170 -13.97 -17.92 -0.33
C ALA A 170 -14.82 -19.11 -0.81
N GLY A 171 -15.75 -19.62 -0.01
CA GLY A 171 -16.60 -20.77 -0.32
C GLY A 171 -15.88 -22.12 -0.28
N LEU A 172 -14.70 -22.18 0.33
CA LEU A 172 -13.87 -23.38 0.41
C LEU A 172 -14.18 -24.16 1.69
N ASN A 173 -14.30 -25.49 1.57
CA ASN A 173 -14.58 -26.35 2.71
C ASN A 173 -13.30 -26.56 3.55
N THR A 174 -13.24 -25.90 4.71
CA THR A 174 -12.07 -25.94 5.60
C THR A 174 -11.78 -27.32 6.18
N GLU A 175 -12.80 -28.17 6.32
CA GLU A 175 -12.63 -29.51 6.89
C GLU A 175 -11.95 -30.48 5.90
N GLU A 176 -12.19 -30.32 4.60
CA GLU A 176 -11.52 -31.11 3.55
C GLU A 176 -10.07 -30.67 3.34
N ILE A 177 -9.78 -29.38 3.57
CA ILE A 177 -8.44 -28.79 3.38
C ILE A 177 -7.53 -29.08 4.59
N ARG A 178 -8.09 -29.42 5.76
CA ARG A 178 -7.33 -29.73 6.96
C ARG A 178 -6.73 -31.13 6.91
N LEU A 179 -5.39 -31.20 6.83
CA LEU A 179 -4.65 -32.47 6.99
C LEU A 179 -4.70 -33.05 8.41
N ARG A 180 -5.06 -32.25 9.43
CA ARG A 180 -5.13 -32.70 10.83
C ARG A 180 -6.41 -32.18 11.49
N PRO A 181 -7.21 -33.04 12.16
CA PRO A 181 -8.40 -32.61 12.89
C PRO A 181 -8.04 -31.57 13.96
N PRO A 182 -8.92 -30.58 14.25
CA PRO A 182 -8.67 -29.59 15.27
C PRO A 182 -8.46 -30.27 16.64
N PHE A 183 -7.47 -29.80 17.38
CA PHE A 183 -7.23 -30.26 18.75
C PHE A 183 -8.44 -29.94 19.62
N ARG A 184 -9.21 -30.96 20.00
CA ARG A 184 -10.32 -30.81 20.96
C ARG A 184 -9.72 -30.56 22.34
N GLN A 185 -9.92 -29.36 22.89
CA GLN A 185 -9.57 -29.12 24.27
C GLN A 185 -10.30 -30.13 25.18
N PRO A 186 -9.61 -30.79 26.13
CA PRO A 186 -10.27 -31.62 27.12
C PRO A 186 -11.30 -30.76 27.85
N ARG A 187 -12.56 -31.20 27.88
CA ARG A 187 -13.60 -30.54 28.68
C ARG A 187 -13.07 -30.41 30.11
N LYS A 188 -13.08 -29.19 30.68
CA LYS A 188 -12.71 -28.96 32.09
C LYS A 188 -13.48 -29.97 32.94
N ARG A 189 -12.77 -30.91 33.59
CA ARG A 189 -13.40 -31.84 34.52
C ARG A 189 -14.01 -31.01 35.65
N SER A 190 -15.32 -31.12 35.87
CA SER A 190 -15.97 -30.52 37.03
C SER A 190 -15.24 -30.93 38.31
N PRO A 191 -15.06 -30.03 39.29
CA PRO A 191 -14.35 -30.36 40.52
C PRO A 191 -15.02 -31.58 41.18
N ARG A 192 -14.22 -32.59 41.54
CA ARG A 192 -14.70 -33.75 42.28
C ARG A 192 -15.30 -33.26 43.61
N LYS A 193 -16.53 -33.68 43.93
CA LYS A 193 -17.13 -33.40 45.24
C LYS A 193 -16.17 -33.86 46.35
N PRO A 194 -15.99 -33.09 47.44
CA PRO A 194 -15.11 -33.48 48.53
C PRO A 194 -15.57 -34.82 49.12
N LYS A 195 -14.60 -35.68 49.40
CA LYS A 195 -14.83 -37.01 49.97
C LYS A 195 -15.49 -36.84 51.35
N PRO A 196 -16.60 -37.53 51.66
CA PRO A 196 -17.23 -37.42 52.98
C PRO A 196 -16.24 -37.85 54.08
N PRO A 197 -16.29 -37.23 55.27
CA PRO A 197 -15.39 -37.55 56.37
C PRO A 197 -15.55 -39.00 56.80
N LEU A 198 -14.43 -39.65 57.14
CA LEU A 198 -14.39 -41.03 57.60
C LEU A 198 -15.19 -41.17 58.91
N PRO A 199 -15.97 -42.25 59.10
CA PRO A 199 -16.65 -42.50 60.37
C PRO A 199 -15.63 -42.70 61.49
N LEU A 200 -15.94 -42.15 62.67
CA LEU A 200 -15.08 -42.22 63.85
C LEU A 200 -14.86 -43.68 64.28
N PRO A 201 -13.65 -44.04 64.74
CA PRO A 201 -13.37 -45.39 65.23
C PRO A 201 -14.19 -45.68 66.50
N PRO A 202 -14.58 -46.95 66.74
CA PRO A 202 -15.32 -47.34 67.93
C PRO A 202 -14.49 -47.15 69.21
N PRO A 203 -15.13 -46.89 70.37
CA PRO A 203 -14.45 -46.61 71.63
C PRO A 203 -13.63 -47.82 72.11
N ALA A 204 -12.44 -47.54 72.63
CA ALA A 204 -11.50 -48.55 73.13
C ALA A 204 -12.13 -49.40 74.26
N GLY A 205 -12.19 -50.72 74.04
CA GLY A 205 -12.59 -51.68 75.05
C GLY A 205 -11.61 -51.72 76.22
N GLN A 206 -12.16 -51.83 77.43
CA GLN A 206 -11.43 -52.00 78.69
C GLN A 206 -10.49 -53.21 78.60
N GLY A 207 -9.21 -52.99 78.91
CA GLY A 207 -8.22 -54.06 79.03
C GLY A 207 -8.60 -55.05 80.14
N PRO A 208 -8.20 -56.34 80.03
CA PRO A 208 -8.57 -57.34 81.01
C PRO A 208 -7.93 -57.07 82.38
N ASP A 209 -8.76 -57.20 83.41
CA ASP A 209 -8.49 -57.05 84.84
C ASP A 209 -7.48 -58.10 85.36
N PRO A 210 -6.36 -57.71 85.99
CA PRO A 210 -5.36 -58.65 86.48
C PRO A 210 -5.67 -59.13 87.91
N THR A 211 -6.81 -59.79 88.12
CA THR A 211 -7.09 -60.48 89.40
C THR A 211 -7.88 -61.78 89.20
N ALA A 212 -7.18 -62.87 88.88
CA ALA A 212 -7.64 -64.22 89.19
C ALA A 212 -6.42 -65.12 89.43
N LEU A 213 -6.17 -65.36 90.72
CA LEU A 213 -5.16 -66.24 91.30
C LEU A 213 -5.56 -67.73 91.16
N ARG A 214 -4.59 -68.58 90.75
CA ARG A 214 -4.17 -69.87 91.38
C ARG A 214 -5.20 -71.02 91.48
N PRO A 215 -4.82 -72.28 91.78
CA PRO A 215 -3.55 -72.82 92.32
C PRO A 215 -2.66 -73.57 91.34
#